data_AF-A0A527ZGJ0-F1
#
_entry.id   AF-A0A527ZGJ0-F1
#
_cell.length_a   1.000
_cell.length_b   1.000
_cell.length_c   1.000
_cell.angle_alpha   90.00
_cell.angle_beta   90.00
_cell.angle_gamma   90.00
#
_symmetry.space_group_name_H-M   'P 1'
#
loop_
_entity.id
_entity.type
_entity.pdbx_description
1 polymer ?
#
loop_
_entity_poly.entity_id
_entity_poly.type
_entity_poly.pdbx_seq_one_letter_code
_entity_poly.pdbx_strand_id
1 'polypeptide(L)' 'APLFDFSIFVDVPRAELERRLLERWHEHGRSDDDARAWIASNDMPNIDRVLARRRPADLVIGYQP' A
#
# COMPACT_ATOMS: atom_id res chain seq x y z
N ALA A 1 -5.11 -0.72 21.03
CA ALA A 1 -5.06 0.76 21.02
C ALA A 1 -6.45 1.23 21.32
N PRO A 2 -6.73 1.73 22.53
CA PRO A 2 -8.05 2.25 22.84
C PRO A 2 -8.23 3.71 22.36
N LEU A 3 -7.39 4.19 21.42
CA LEU A 3 -7.44 5.57 20.92
C LEU A 3 -8.41 5.73 19.74
N PHE A 4 -8.79 4.64 19.08
CA PHE A 4 -9.72 4.65 17.97
C PHE A 4 -10.99 3.93 18.40
N ASP A 5 -12.14 4.57 18.21
CA ASP A 5 -13.45 3.98 18.46
C ASP A 5 -13.83 2.94 17.39
N PHE A 6 -13.25 3.07 16.19
CA PHE A 6 -13.46 2.18 15.05
C PHE A 6 -12.28 2.21 14.09
N SER A 7 -11.97 1.08 13.45
CA SER A 7 -10.85 0.92 12.54
C SER A 7 -11.26 0.19 11.26
N ILE A 8 -10.79 0.70 10.13
CA ILE A 8 -11.03 0.12 8.80
C ILE A 8 -9.68 -0.22 8.18
N PHE A 9 -9.60 -1.40 7.57
CA PHE A 9 -8.49 -1.78 6.71
C PHE A 9 -8.96 -1.91 5.26
N VAL A 10 -8.23 -1.28 4.34
CA VAL A 10 -8.49 -1.40 2.90
C VAL A 10 -7.58 -2.48 2.36
N ASP A 11 -8.17 -3.59 1.94
CA ASP A 11 -7.45 -4.78 1.47
C ASP A 11 -7.36 -4.76 -0.05
N VAL A 12 -6.16 -4.46 -0.55
CA VAL A 12 -5.87 -4.33 -1.99
C VAL A 12 -4.80 -5.37 -2.36
N PRO A 13 -5.01 -6.15 -3.44
CA PRO A 13 -3.99 -7.07 -3.94
C PRO A 13 -2.67 -6.36 -4.21
N ARG A 14 -1.55 -7.02 -3.85
CA ARG A 14 -0.20 -6.47 -4.02
C ARG A 14 0.07 -5.98 -5.45
N ALA A 15 -0.34 -6.75 -6.46
CA ALA A 15 -0.14 -6.40 -7.86
C ALA A 15 -0.84 -5.08 -8.23
N GLU A 16 -2.02 -4.80 -7.68
CA GLU A 16 -2.73 -3.54 -7.93
C GLU A 16 -2.06 -2.37 -7.19
N LEU A 17 -1.54 -2.60 -5.99
CA LEU A 17 -0.71 -1.60 -5.29
C LEU A 17 0.53 -1.25 -6.11
N GLU A 18 1.27 -2.25 -6.61
CA GLU A 18 2.44 -2.04 -7.48
C GLU A 18 2.09 -1.25 -8.73
N ARG A 19 1.00 -1.62 -9.44
CA ARG A 19 0.52 -0.91 -10.63
C ARG A 19 0.24 0.57 -10.34
N ARG A 20 -0.53 0.87 -9.28
CA ARG A 20 -0.88 2.25 -8.90
C ARG A 20 0.31 3.06 -8.41
N LEU A 21 1.26 2.42 -7.72
CA LEU A 21 2.47 3.10 -7.26
C LEU A 21 3.36 3.51 -8.43
N LEU A 22 3.53 2.65 -9.44
CA LEU A 22 4.24 2.99 -10.66
C LEU A 22 3.56 4.17 -11.37
N GLU A 23 2.25 4.09 -11.59
CA GLU A 23 1.44 5.15 -12.21
C GLU A 23 1.61 6.49 -11.48
N ARG A 24 1.46 6.49 -10.15
CA ARG A 24 1.65 7.67 -9.30
C ARG A 24 3.04 8.29 -9.47
N TRP A 25 4.10 7.48 -9.48
CA TRP A 25 5.46 8.01 -9.59
C TRP A 25 5.78 8.52 -11.00
N HIS A 26 5.17 7.94 -12.03
CA HIS A 26 5.20 8.49 -13.38
C HIS A 26 4.52 9.87 -13.46
N GLU A 27 3.35 10.02 -12.86
CA GLU A 27 2.66 11.32 -12.79
C GLU A 27 3.48 12.38 -12.05
N HIS A 28 4.35 11.97 -11.11
CA HIS A 28 5.32 12.84 -10.45
C HIS A 28 6.61 13.09 -11.24
N GLY A 29 6.70 12.63 -12.49
CA GLY A 29 7.82 12.88 -13.40
C GLY A 29 9.06 12.03 -13.13
N ARG A 30 8.96 10.94 -12.35
CA ARG A 30 10.08 9.99 -12.22
C ARG A 30 10.21 9.11 -13.45
N SER A 31 11.46 8.73 -13.75
CA SER A 31 11.74 7.66 -14.71
C SER A 31 11.20 6.32 -14.18
N ASP A 32 10.92 5.37 -15.10
CA ASP A 32 10.53 4.00 -14.74
C ASP A 32 11.50 3.35 -13.75
N ASP A 33 12.80 3.52 -13.97
CA ASP A 33 13.82 2.86 -13.17
C ASP A 33 13.90 3.47 -11.76
N ASP A 34 13.81 4.81 -11.65
CA ASP A 34 13.77 5.50 -10.35
C ASP A 34 12.48 5.18 -9.57
N ALA A 35 11.35 5.06 -10.28
CA ALA A 35 10.08 4.66 -9.69
C ALA A 35 10.16 3.22 -9.15
N ARG A 36 10.65 2.27 -9.94
CA ARG A 36 10.84 0.87 -9.52
C ARG A 36 11.80 0.76 -8.34
N ALA A 37 12.94 1.44 -8.39
CA ALA A 37 13.92 1.43 -7.31
C ALA A 37 13.34 1.99 -5.99
N TRP A 38 12.54 3.05 -6.08
CA TRP A 38 11.86 3.61 -4.91
C TRP A 38 10.77 2.70 -4.37
N ILE A 39 9.95 2.13 -5.23
CA ILE A 39 8.90 1.19 -4.83
C ILE A 39 9.52 -0.01 -4.11
N ALA A 40 10.62 -0.56 -4.63
CA ALA A 40 11.31 -1.70 -4.04
C ALA A 40 11.99 -1.37 -2.70
N SER A 41 12.55 -0.16 -2.54
CA SER A 41 13.29 0.23 -1.34
C SER A 41 12.43 0.88 -0.24
N ASN A 42 11.28 1.47 -0.60
CA ASN A 42 10.44 2.24 0.31
C ASN A 42 9.01 1.71 0.40
N ASP A 43 8.28 1.69 -0.72
CA ASP A 43 6.84 1.42 -0.69
C ASP A 43 6.53 -0.06 -0.35
N MET A 44 7.22 -1.01 -0.98
CA MET A 44 7.01 -2.45 -0.75
C MET A 44 7.38 -2.90 0.66
N PRO A 45 8.55 -2.52 1.23
CA PRO A 45 8.85 -2.85 2.62
C PRO A 45 7.83 -2.30 3.61
N ASN A 46 7.25 -1.12 3.32
CA ASN A 46 6.19 -0.56 4.15
C ASN A 46 4.88 -1.36 4.03
N ILE A 47 4.50 -1.77 2.82
CA ILE A 47 3.35 -2.66 2.60
C ILE A 47 3.53 -3.98 3.36
N ASP A 48 4.70 -4.62 3.21
CA ASP A 48 5.01 -5.87 3.89
C ASP A 48 4.93 -5.74 5.41
N ARG A 49 5.44 -4.62 5.95
CA ARG A 49 5.33 -4.31 7.37
C ARG A 49 3.88 -4.18 7.83
N VAL A 50 3.04 -3.49 7.06
CA VAL A 50 1.61 -3.33 7.39
C VAL A 50 0.90 -4.67 7.36
N LEU A 51 1.09 -5.47 6.30
CA LEU A 51 0.44 -6.77 6.17
C LEU A 51 0.87 -7.75 7.27
N ALA A 52 2.16 -7.74 7.64
CA ALA A 52 2.70 -8.64 8.67
C ALA A 52 2.38 -8.20 10.11
N ARG A 53 2.14 -6.91 10.37
CA ARG A 53 2.10 -6.36 11.74
C ARG A 53 0.87 -5.52 12.07
N ARG A 54 -0.08 -5.35 11.14
CA ARG A 54 -1.34 -4.65 11.45
C ARG A 54 -2.08 -5.35 12.58
N ARG A 55 -2.83 -4.56 13.36
CA ARG A 55 -3.82 -5.10 14.29
C ARG A 55 -5.07 -5.52 13.52
N PRO A 56 -5.89 -6.41 14.07
CA PRO A 56 -7.24 -6.63 13.56
C PRO A 56 -7.98 -5.29 13.43
N ALA A 57 -8.71 -5.13 12.32
CA ALA A 57 -9.57 -3.99 12.08
C ALA A 57 -11.04 -4.41 12.29
N ASP A 58 -11.88 -3.47 12.69
CA ASP A 58 -13.32 -3.71 12.90
C ASP A 58 -14.04 -4.00 11.57
N LEU A 59 -13.57 -3.38 10.48
CA LEU A 59 -14.05 -3.62 9.13
C LEU A 59 -12.87 -3.77 8.15
N VAL A 60 -13.02 -4.72 7.23
CA VAL A 60 -12.12 -4.86 6.07
C VAL A 60 -12.92 -4.60 4.80
N ILE A 61 -12.45 -3.67 3.98
CA ILE A 61 -13.02 -3.36 2.67
C ILE A 61 -12.10 -3.96 1.62
N GLY A 62 -12.58 -4.98 0.89
CA GLY A 62 -11.84 -5.61 -0.19
C GLY A 62 -11.90 -4.80 -1.48
N TYR A 63 -10.79 -4.79 -2.21
CA TYR A 63 -10.71 -4.24 -3.56
C TYR A 63 -11.64 -4.99 -4.53
N GLN A 64 -12.23 -4.23 -5.44
CA GLN A 64 -12.95 -4.73 -6.61
C GLN A 64 -12.26 -4.12 -7.85
N PRO A 65 -11.87 -4.94 -8.85
CA PRO A 65 -11.23 -4.48 -10.07
C PRO A 65 -11.92 -3.32 -10.78
#